data_AF-A0A7C1ELZ1-F1
#
_entry.id   AF-A0A7C1ELZ1-F1
#
_cell.length_a   1.000
_cell.length_b   1.000
_cell.length_c   1.000
_cell.angle_alpha   90.00
_cell.angle_beta   90.00
_cell.angle_gamma   90.00
#
_symmetry.space_group_name_H-M   'P 1'
#
loop_
_entity.id
_entity.type
_entity.pdbx_description
1 polymer ?
#
loop_
_entity_poly.entity_id
_entity_poly.type
_entity_poly.pdbx_seq_one_letter_code
_entity_poly.pdbx_strand_id
1 'polypeptide(L)' 'MSIPGVVGTAIGEVGGKPCIKVLVSQKTAEIEKGVPDSLEGYPVVIEETGEFKALDQDS' A
#
# COMPACT_ATOMS: atom_id res chain seq x y z
N MET A 1 1.57 14.88 4.28
CA MET A 1 2.47 14.41 3.21
C MET A 1 1.89 13.13 2.66
N SER A 2 1.62 13.08 1.36
CA SER A 2 1.12 11.87 0.69
C SER A 2 2.09 11.55 -0.43
N ILE A 3 2.56 10.30 -0.50
CA ILE A 3 3.33 9.82 -1.65
C ILE A 3 2.34 9.71 -2.83
N PRO A 4 2.60 10.35 -3.98
CA PRO A 4 1.73 10.25 -5.14
C PRO A 4 1.50 8.78 -5.54
N GLY A 5 0.23 8.40 -5.70
CA GLY A 5 -0.16 7.03 -6.07
C GLY A 5 -0.38 6.07 -4.90
N VAL A 6 -0.08 6.46 -3.66
CA VAL A 6 -0.52 5.74 -2.46
C VAL A 6 -1.99 6.08 -2.18
N VAL A 7 -2.82 5.04 -2.17
CA VAL A 7 -4.26 5.13 -1.89
C VAL A 7 -4.62 4.71 -0.48
N GLY A 8 -3.73 4.00 0.21
CA GLY A 8 -3.94 3.64 1.61
C GLY A 8 -2.79 2.86 2.24
N THR A 9 -2.94 2.58 3.52
CA THR A 9 -2.02 1.73 4.29
C THR A 9 -2.82 0.75 5.14
N ALA A 10 -2.34 -0.48 5.25
CA ALA A 10 -2.94 -1.53 6.07
C ALA A 10 -1.88 -2.30 6.83
N ILE A 11 -2.30 -3.06 7.84
CA ILE A 11 -1.44 -4.05 8.49
C ILE A 11 -1.85 -5.42 7.92
N GLY A 12 -0.87 -6.16 7.43
CA GLY A 12 -1.06 -7.50 6.90
C GLY A 12 -0.08 -8.48 7.53
N GLU A 13 -0.03 -9.67 6.95
CA GLU A 13 0.94 -10.70 7.31
C GLU A 13 1.67 -11.17 6.06
N VAL A 14 3.00 -11.31 6.16
CA VAL A 14 3.83 -11.93 5.12
C VAL A 14 4.66 -13.04 5.75
N GLY A 15 4.46 -14.27 5.30
CA GLY A 15 5.20 -15.44 5.81
C GLY A 15 5.07 -15.65 7.32
N GLY A 16 3.89 -15.42 7.91
CA GLY A 16 3.66 -15.61 9.35
C GLY A 16 4.12 -14.45 10.23
N LYS A 17 4.55 -13.32 9.65
CA LYS A 17 5.00 -12.13 10.39
C LYS A 17 4.17 -10.91 10.04
N PRO A 18 3.86 -10.04 11.03
CA PRO A 18 3.18 -8.78 10.76
C PRO A 18 4.00 -7.91 9.81
N CYS A 19 3.34 -7.30 8.84
CA CYS A 19 3.92 -6.40 7.86
C CYS A 19 3.01 -5.20 7.64
N ILE A 20 3.60 -4.10 7.16
CA ILE A 20 2.87 -2.90 6.78
C ILE A 20 2.63 -2.99 5.27
N LYS A 21 1.37 -2.98 4.86
CA LYS A 21 0.98 -2.94 3.45
C LYS A 21 0.74 -1.52 3.00
N VAL A 22 1.43 -1.09 1.95
CA VAL A 22 1.16 0.18 1.27
C VAL A 22 0.34 -0.14 0.03
N LEU A 23 -0.91 0.32 0.03
CA LEU A 23 -1.86 0.10 -1.06
C LEU A 23 -1.68 1.22 -2.08
N VAL A 24 -1.47 0.85 -3.33
CA VAL A 24 -1.23 1.79 -4.44
C VAL A 24 -2.16 1.50 -5.60
N SER A 25 -2.59 2.55 -6.31
CA SER A 25 -3.39 2.34 -7.53
C SER A 25 -2.58 1.65 -8.63
N GLN A 26 -1.29 1.95 -8.69
CA GLN A 26 -0.35 1.37 -9.64
C GLN A 26 1.04 1.31 -9.01
N LYS A 27 1.75 0.21 -9.17
CA LYS A 27 3.16 0.09 -8.80
C LYS A 27 4.02 0.84 -9.82
N THR A 28 4.75 1.83 -9.32
CA THR A 28 5.70 2.60 -10.11
C THR A 28 7.07 2.58 -9.43
N ALA A 29 8.13 2.69 -10.22
CA ALA A 29 9.49 2.76 -9.71
C ALA A 29 9.73 3.98 -8.80
N GLU A 30 8.91 5.03 -8.92
CA GLU A 30 8.97 6.19 -8.03
C GLU A 30 8.46 5.85 -6.63
N ILE A 31 7.33 5.13 -6.54
CA ILE A 31 6.77 4.65 -5.28
C ILE A 31 7.74 3.66 -4.62
N GLU A 32 8.27 2.70 -5.38
CA GLU A 32 9.22 1.71 -4.84
C GLU A 32 10.50 2.36 -4.28
N LYS A 33 10.92 3.50 -4.82
CA LYS A 33 12.06 4.27 -4.29
C LYS A 33 11.70 5.17 -3.10
N GLY A 34 10.45 5.62 -3.03
CA GLY A 34 9.97 6.52 -1.98
C GLY A 34 9.48 5.78 -0.72
N VAL A 35 9.01 4.54 -0.89
CA VAL A 35 8.54 3.70 0.21
C VAL A 35 9.73 2.94 0.80
N PRO A 36 9.99 3.07 2.11
CA PRO A 36 11.07 2.32 2.74
C PRO A 36 10.73 0.83 2.78
N ASP A 37 11.73 -0.05 2.67
CA ASP A 37 11.54 -1.51 2.72
C ASP A 37 11.13 -2.01 4.12
N SER A 38 11.39 -1.21 5.16
CA SER A 38 11.02 -1.52 6.54
C SER A 38 10.75 -0.25 7.36
N LEU A 39 9.84 -0.36 8.31
CA LEU A 39 9.51 0.70 9.26
C LEU A 39 9.43 0.09 10.67
N GLU A 40 10.21 0.62 11.61
CA GLU A 40 10.24 0.14 13.01
C GLU A 40 10.49 -1.37 13.16
N GLY A 41 11.22 -1.97 12.22
CA GLY A 41 11.51 -3.40 12.18
C GLY A 41 10.42 -4.26 11.51
N TYR A 42 9.31 -3.67 11.08
CA TYR A 42 8.29 -4.34 10.29
C TYR A 42 8.61 -4.21 8.79
N PRO A 43 8.53 -5.30 8.01
CA PRO A 43 8.68 -5.22 6.57
C PRO A 43 7.51 -4.42 5.98
N VAL A 44 7.82 -3.56 5.02
CA VAL A 44 6.83 -2.80 4.27
C VAL A 44 6.66 -3.46 2.90
N VAL A 45 5.43 -3.74 2.51
CA VAL A 45 5.10 -4.43 1.26
C VAL A 45 4.17 -3.54 0.46
N ILE A 46 4.57 -3.23 -0.78
CA ILE A 46 3.71 -2.49 -1.70
C ILE A 46 2.76 -3.47 -2.39
N GLU A 47 1.46 -3.20 -2.34
CA GLU A 47 0.40 -3.98 -2.95
C GLU A 47 -0.37 -3.12 -3.94
N GLU A 48 -0.40 -3.53 -5.21
CA GLU A 48 -1.19 -2.84 -6.23
C GLU A 48 -2.63 -3.30 -6.11
N THR A 49 -3.53 -2.37 -5.83
CA THR A 49 -4.97 -2.64 -5.66
C THR A 49 -5.82 -2.13 -6.83
N GLY A 50 -5.22 -1.35 -7.73
CA GLY A 50 -5.99 -0.56 -8.70
C GLY A 50 -6.67 0.64 -8.04
N GLU A 51 -7.47 1.37 -8.82
CA GLU A 51 -8.23 2.51 -8.32
C GLU A 51 -9.36 2.06 -7.39
N PHE A 52 -9.38 2.58 -6.16
CA PHE A 52 -10.54 2.48 -5.29
C PHE A 52 -11.66 3.35 -5.85
N LYS A 53 -12.78 2.74 -6.22
CA LYS A 53 -14.03 3.43 -6.55
C LYS A 53 -15.01 3.21 -5.42
N ALA A 54 -15.73 4.28 -5.05
CA ALA A 54 -16.87 4.13 -4.16
C ALA A 54 -17.87 3.17 -4.82
N LEU A 55 -18.43 2.22 -4.06
CA LEU A 55 -19.60 1.50 -4.52
C LEU A 55 -20.75 2.52 -4.56
N ASP A 56 -21.23 2.87 -5.76
CA ASP A 56 -22.47 3.62 -5.92
C ASP A 56 -23.60 2.82 -5.24
N GLN A 57 -24.20 3.41 -4.20
CA GLN A 57 -25.37 2.87 -3.53
C GLN A 57 -26.64 3.42 -4.19
N ASP A 58 -26.81 3.18 -5.48
CA ASP A 58 -28.09 3.43 -6.16
C ASP A 58 -28.73 2.08 -6.47
N SER A 59 -29.74 1.72 -5.66
CA SER A 59 -30.66 0.59 -5.82
C SER A 59 -32.04 1.09 -6.19
#